data_AF-A0A2D9KU39-F1
#
_entry.id   AF-A0A2D9KU39-F1
#
_cell.length_a   1.000
_cell.length_b   1.000
_cell.length_c   1.000
_cell.angle_alpha   90.00
_cell.angle_beta   90.00
_cell.angle_gamma   90.00
#
_symmetry.space_group_name_H-M   'P 1'
#
loop_
_entity.id
_entity.type
_entity.pdbx_description
1 polymer ?
#
loop_
_entity_poly.entity_id
_entity_poly.type
_entity_poly.pdbx_seq_one_letter_code
_entity_poly.pdbx_strand_id
1 'polypeptide(L)'
;MSIWLLLLIMFVLANLPWVNSRLFLFIPLKNGKNAWLRLFEVVVYYFVALLVSIAFEQQYAGNIYPQQWEFFVTTLSLFLVFATPGVVYRHQWLPLQQKLR
;
A
#
# COMPACT_ATOMS: atom_id res chain seq x y z
N MET A 1 -1.91 -1.56 22.97
CA MET A 1 -2.02 -1.40 21.50
C MET A 1 -1.16 -2.45 20.83
N SER A 2 -1.70 -3.24 19.89
CA SER A 2 -0.93 -4.28 19.19
C SER A 2 -0.37 -3.69 17.90
N ILE A 3 0.93 -3.41 17.87
CA ILE A 3 1.68 -2.97 16.67
C ILE A 3 1.41 -3.88 15.46
N TRP A 4 1.12 -5.15 15.71
CA TRP A 4 0.74 -6.13 14.71
C TRP A 4 -0.49 -5.72 13.87
N LEU A 5 -1.46 -5.01 14.47
CA LEU A 5 -2.65 -4.57 13.75
C LEU A 5 -2.31 -3.50 12.71
N LEU A 6 -1.48 -2.51 13.07
CA LEU A 6 -1.03 -1.47 12.15
C LEU A 6 -0.23 -2.07 11.00
N LEU A 7 0.69 -2.99 11.31
CA LEU A 7 1.47 -3.71 10.28
C LEU A 7 0.56 -4.47 9.31
N LEU A 8 -0.48 -5.15 9.81
CA LEU A 8 -1.43 -5.87 8.98
C LEU A 8 -2.23 -4.92 8.07
N ILE A 9 -2.68 -3.78 8.61
CA ILE A 9 -3.37 -2.75 7.82
C ILE A 9 -2.45 -2.20 6.73
N MET A 10 -1.20 -1.85 7.06
CA MET A 10 -0.22 -1.37 6.08
C MET A 10 0.04 -2.41 4.99
N PHE A 11 0.16 -3.69 5.37
CA PHE A 11 0.34 -4.78 4.42
C PHE A 11 -0.84 -4.92 3.45
N VAL A 12 -2.08 -4.83 3.95
CA VAL A 12 -3.28 -4.90 3.10
C VAL A 12 -3.36 -3.69 2.17
N LEU A 13 -3.14 -2.47 2.69
CA LEU A 13 -3.15 -1.24 1.90
C LEU A 13 -2.07 -1.23 0.80
N ALA A 14 -0.88 -1.76 1.09
CA ALA A 14 0.22 -1.84 0.13
C ALA A 14 -0.10 -2.75 -1.08
N ASN A 15 -0.90 -3.81 -0.86
CA ASN A 15 -1.24 -4.80 -1.89
C ASN A 15 -2.53 -4.48 -2.66
N LEU A 16 -3.42 -3.69 -2.07
CA LEU A 16 -4.68 -3.21 -2.65
C LEU A 16 -4.58 -2.66 -4.10
N PRO A 17 -3.63 -1.76 -4.44
CA PRO A 17 -3.51 -1.20 -5.78
C PRO A 17 -3.12 -2.23 -6.86
N TRP A 18 -2.56 -3.38 -6.45
CA TRP A 18 -2.10 -4.45 -7.34
C TRP A 18 -3.18 -5.49 -7.60
N VAL A 19 -3.93 -5.89 -6.57
CA VAL A 19 -5.01 -6.88 -6.69
C VAL A 19 -6.16 -6.34 -7.53
N ASN A 20 -6.52 -5.06 -7.39
CA ASN A 20 -7.64 -4.49 -8.14
C ASN A 20 -7.22 -3.93 -9.51
N SER A 21 -8.00 -4.21 -10.55
CA SER A 21 -7.86 -3.61 -11.88
C SER A 21 -8.50 -2.22 -12.00
N ARG A 22 -9.21 -1.77 -10.95
CA ARG A 22 -9.81 -0.43 -10.87
C ARG A 22 -8.81 0.56 -10.27
N LEU A 23 -8.83 1.79 -10.76
CA LEU A 23 -8.04 2.90 -10.25
C LEU A 23 -8.67 3.37 -8.93
N PHE A 24 -7.88 3.41 -7.85
CA PHE A 24 -8.34 3.71 -6.48
C PHE A 24 -9.54 2.87 -6.00
N LEU A 25 -9.72 1.64 -6.47
CA LEU A 25 -10.93 0.82 -6.27
C LEU A 25 -12.23 1.34 -6.95
N PHE A 26 -12.29 2.61 -7.35
CA PHE A 26 -13.53 3.25 -7.81
C PHE A 26 -13.63 3.44 -9.33
N ILE A 27 -12.53 3.71 -10.03
CA ILE A 27 -12.58 4.12 -11.45
C ILE A 27 -12.13 2.98 -12.37
N PRO A 28 -13.01 2.41 -13.21
CA PRO A 28 -12.61 1.42 -14.20
C PRO A 28 -11.82 2.10 -15.34
N LEU A 29 -10.53 1.80 -15.45
CA LEU A 29 -9.70 2.33 -16.54
C LEU A 29 -9.82 1.45 -17.79
N LYS A 30 -10.39 2.02 -18.86
CA LYS A 30 -10.61 1.34 -20.15
C LYS A 30 -9.31 1.01 -20.91
N ASN A 31 -8.23 1.77 -20.71
CA ASN A 31 -6.99 1.64 -21.51
C ASN A 31 -5.84 0.90 -20.83
N GLY A 32 -6.13 0.10 -19.81
CA GLY A 32 -5.08 -0.56 -19.02
C GLY A 32 -4.36 0.43 -18.10
N LYS A 33 -3.86 -0.09 -16.97
CA LYS A 33 -3.28 0.73 -15.89
C LYS A 33 -1.79 0.92 -16.16
N ASN A 34 -1.38 2.16 -16.42
CA ASN A 34 0.04 2.51 -16.62
C ASN A 34 0.86 2.21 -15.36
N ALA A 35 2.11 1.77 -15.52
CA ALA A 35 2.99 1.47 -14.38
C ALA A 35 3.20 2.69 -13.47
N TRP A 36 3.35 3.88 -14.07
CA TRP A 36 3.43 5.16 -13.36
C TRP A 36 2.19 5.47 -12.52
N LEU A 37 1.01 5.08 -13.00
CA LEU A 37 -0.25 5.32 -12.28
C LEU A 37 -0.37 4.39 -11.07
N ARG A 38 0.13 3.15 -11.15
CA ARG A 38 0.22 2.23 -10.00
C ARG A 38 1.19 2.76 -8.95
N LEU A 39 2.35 3.27 -9.37
CA LEU A 39 3.30 3.91 -8.47
C LEU A 39 2.67 5.10 -7.73
N PHE A 40 1.95 5.95 -8.45
CA PHE A 40 1.23 7.07 -7.84
C PHE A 40 0.19 6.60 -6.81
N GLU A 41 -0.59 5.57 -7.11
CA GLU A 41 -1.52 5.00 -6.14
C GLU A 41 -0.83 4.43 -4.90
N VAL A 42 0.30 3.73 -5.05
CA VAL A 42 1.07 3.21 -3.91
C VAL A 42 1.49 4.36 -3.00
N VAL A 43 1.94 5.48 -3.57
CA VAL A 43 2.26 6.69 -2.80
C VAL A 43 1.02 7.24 -2.09
N VAL A 44 -0.14 7.30 -2.74
CA VAL A 44 -1.38 7.76 -2.08
C VAL A 44 -1.82 6.81 -0.98
N TYR A 45 -1.77 5.49 -1.19
CA TYR A 45 -2.07 4.50 -0.16
C TYR A 45 -1.10 4.55 1.02
N TYR A 46 0.16 4.92 0.78
CA TYR A 46 1.13 5.20 1.84
C TYR A 46 0.69 6.38 2.70
N PHE A 47 0.28 7.50 2.10
CA PHE A 47 -0.26 8.64 2.85
C PHE A 47 -1.53 8.26 3.64
N VAL A 48 -2.41 7.44 3.08
CA VAL A 48 -3.60 6.92 3.79
C VAL A 48 -3.17 6.06 4.99
N ALA A 49 -2.21 5.16 4.82
CA ALA A 49 -1.68 4.34 5.91
C ALA A 49 -1.05 5.20 7.02
N LEU A 50 -0.36 6.29 6.64
CA LEU A 50 0.21 7.25 7.58
C LEU A 50 -0.88 7.95 8.40
N LEU A 51 -1.94 8.44 7.74
CA LEU A 51 -3.08 9.07 8.42
C LEU A 51 -3.80 8.10 9.37
N VAL A 52 -3.98 6.84 8.96
CA VAL A 52 -4.54 5.79 9.83
C VAL A 52 -3.65 5.56 11.05
N SER A 53 -2.33 5.52 10.85
CA SER A 53 -1.36 5.34 11.94
C SER A 53 -1.40 6.50 12.94
N ILE A 54 -1.47 7.74 12.45
CA ILE A 54 -1.60 8.95 13.29
C ILE A 54 -2.93 8.96 14.04
N ALA A 55 -4.04 8.63 13.38
CA ALA A 55 -5.36 8.57 14.01
C ALA A 55 -5.40 7.51 15.13
N PHE A 56 -4.75 6.37 14.92
CA PHE A 56 -4.56 5.36 15.96
C PHE A 56 -3.69 5.89 17.11
N GLU A 57 -2.57 6.54 16.81
CA GLU A 57 -1.68 7.10 17.85
C GLU A 57 -2.42 8.13 18.72
N GLN A 58 -3.18 9.03 18.10
CA GLN A 58 -4.02 10.01 18.80
C GLN A 58 -5.06 9.34 19.72
N GLN A 59 -5.75 8.31 19.23
CA GLN A 59 -6.85 7.70 19.95
C GLN A 59 -6.40 6.86 21.16
N TYR A 60 -5.18 6.30 21.12
CA TYR A 60 -4.71 5.38 22.17
C TYR A 60 -3.59 5.93 23.05
N ALA A 61 -2.71 6.79 22.54
CA ALA A 61 -1.59 7.32 23.31
C ALA A 61 -1.88 8.72 23.90
N GLY A 62 -2.91 9.42 23.41
CA GLY A 62 -3.31 10.76 23.90
C GLY A 62 -2.33 11.88 23.56
N ASN A 63 -1.13 11.56 23.07
CA ASN A 63 -0.12 12.50 22.61
C ASN A 63 0.55 11.95 21.34
N ILE A 64 0.75 12.82 20.34
CA ILE A 64 1.48 12.49 19.11
C ILE A 64 2.96 12.76 19.38
N TYR A 65 3.79 11.73 19.31
CA TYR A 65 5.22 11.95 19.48
C TYR A 65 5.80 12.57 18.20
N PRO A 66 6.63 13.63 18.29
CA PRO A 66 7.25 14.22 17.10
C PRO A 66 8.23 13.21 16.47
N GLN A 67 7.81 12.59 15.38
CA GLN A 67 8.62 11.68 14.58
C GLN A 67 9.53 12.47 13.63
N GLN A 68 10.79 12.04 13.51
CA GLN A 68 11.75 12.65 12.59
C GLN A 68 11.60 12.08 11.17
N TRP A 69 12.25 12.71 10.19
CA TRP A 69 12.16 12.33 8.78
C TRP A 69 12.57 10.88 8.52
N GLU A 70 13.48 10.31 9.32
CA GLU A 70 13.94 8.92 9.24
C GLU A 70 12.80 7.92 9.45
N PHE A 71 11.84 8.24 10.32
CA PHE A 71 10.67 7.39 10.55
C PHE A 71 9.82 7.28 9.28
N PHE A 72 9.61 8.38 8.58
CA PHE A 72 8.83 8.39 7.34
C PHE A 72 9.55 7.67 6.21
N VAL A 73 10.87 7.81 6.10
CA VAL A 73 11.64 7.11 5.06
C VAL A 73 11.66 5.60 5.31
N THR A 74 11.90 5.17 6.55
CA THR A 74 11.92 3.74 6.91
C THR A 74 10.54 3.09 6.74
N THR A 75 9.47 3.78 7.14
CA THR A 75 8.10 3.30 6.97
C THR A 75 7.70 3.23 5.49
N LEU A 76 8.15 4.18 4.67
CA LEU A 76 7.99 4.13 3.21
C LEU A 76 8.73 2.93 2.61
N SER A 77 9.99 2.69 2.99
CA SER A 77 10.74 1.51 2.55
C SER A 77 10.04 0.21 2.93
N LEU A 78 9.52 0.11 4.15
CA LEU A 78 8.73 -1.05 4.59
C LEU A 78 7.46 -1.23 3.73
N PHE A 79 6.75 -0.14 3.45
CA PHE A 79 5.53 -0.17 2.63
C PHE A 79 5.81 -0.66 1.20
N LEU A 80 6.93 -0.22 0.60
CA LEU A 80 7.36 -0.70 -0.71
C LEU A 80 7.71 -2.19 -0.70
N VAL A 81 8.36 -2.69 0.36
CA VAL A 81 8.63 -4.13 0.54
C VAL A 81 7.32 -4.91 0.65
N PHE A 82 6.34 -4.41 1.42
CA PHE A 82 5.02 -5.05 1.53
C PHE A 82 4.22 -5.06 0.24
N ALA A 83 4.47 -4.14 -0.69
CA ALA A 83 3.84 -4.14 -2.01
C ALA A 83 4.40 -5.22 -2.96
N THR A 84 5.58 -5.79 -2.67
CA THR A 84 6.25 -6.77 -3.54
C THR A 84 5.39 -8.00 -3.91
N PRO A 85 4.66 -8.67 -2.99
CA PRO A 85 3.80 -9.79 -3.37
C PRO A 85 2.71 -9.39 -4.36
N GLY A 86 2.11 -8.21 -4.20
CA GLY A 86 1.14 -7.66 -5.16
C GLY A 86 1.74 -7.43 -6.54
N VAL A 87 2.97 -6.90 -6.61
CA VAL A 87 3.71 -6.69 -7.86
C VAL A 87 3.92 -8.02 -8.59
N VAL A 88 4.45 -9.02 -7.88
CA VAL A 88 4.76 -10.37 -8.39
C VAL A 88 3.50 -11.06 -8.89
N TYR A 89 2.42 -11.03 -8.10
CA TYR A 89 1.15 -11.63 -8.49
C TYR A 89 0.64 -11.07 -9.83
N ARG A 90 0.72 -9.75 -10.02
CA ARG A 90 0.20 -9.10 -11.23
C ARG A 90 1.09 -9.20 -12.45
N HIS A 91 2.41 -9.09 -12.29
CA HIS A 91 3.34 -9.00 -13.42
C HIS A 91 3.96 -10.34 -13.80
N GLN A 92 4.04 -11.29 -12.86
CA GLN A 92 4.62 -12.60 -13.13
C GLN A 92 3.53 -13.68 -13.15
N TRP A 93 2.75 -13.81 -12.08
CA TRP A 93 1.83 -14.95 -11.93
C TRP A 93 0.66 -14.93 -12.93
N LEU A 94 -0.04 -13.80 -13.03
CA LEU A 94 -1.18 -13.63 -13.94
C LEU A 94 -0.81 -13.87 -15.43
N PRO A 95 0.27 -13.27 -15.96
CA PRO A 95 0.71 -13.55 -17.33
C PRO A 95 1.20 -14.99 -17.55
N LEU A 96 1.87 -15.58 -16.55
CA LEU A 96 2.29 -16.99 -16.61
C LEU A 96 1.09 -17.93 -16.76
N GLN A 97 0.01 -17.72 -16.00
CA GLN A 97 -1.20 -18.53 -16.10
C GLN A 97 -1.90 -18.39 -17.47
N GLN A 98 -1.87 -17.20 -18.07
CA GLN A 98 -2.43 -16.99 -19.41
C GLN A 98 -1.65 -17.71 -20.51
N LYS A 99 -0.33 -17.86 -20.34
CA LYS A 99 0.52 -18.58 -21.31
C LYS A 99 0.40 -20.11 -21.20
N LEU A 100 -0.03 -20.61 -20.04
CA LEU A 100 -0.19 -22.05 -19.75
C LEU A 100 -1.60 -22.59 -20.09
N ARG A 101 -2.55 -21.71 -20.41
CA ARG A 101 -3.88 -22.07 -20.94
C ARG A 101 -3.89 -22.01 -22.46
#